data_AF-A0A944VMX3-F1
#
_entry.id   AF-A0A944VMX3-F1
#
_cell.length_a   1.000
_cell.length_b   1.000
_cell.length_c   1.000
_cell.angle_alpha   90.00
_cell.angle_beta   90.00
_cell.angle_gamma   90.00
#
_symmetry.space_group_name_H-M   'P 1'
#
loop_
_entity.id
_entity.type
_entity.pdbx_description
1 polymer ?
#
loop_
_entity_poly.entity_id
_entity_poly.type
_entity_poly.pdbx_seq_one_letter_code
_entity_poly.pdbx_strand_id
1 'polypeptide(L)'
;MSSDIEDNSKFFFKIGEIEKITGVPANKIRYWTKKYEELNSTLRKNSKGAHKLYHKSSIEIILQINQYLNEASMQINNQRLNQKLSNKFKKNEDAISNLVKVKERLEGIINIARKS
;
A
#
# COMPACT_ATOMS: atom_id res chain seq x y z
N MET A 1 -48.35 4.69 -13.22
CA MET A 1 -47.43 3.82 -13.98
C MET A 1 -46.01 4.35 -13.77
N SER A 2 -45.08 3.65 -13.13
CA SER A 2 -45.02 2.22 -12.84
C SER A 2 -44.28 2.00 -11.53
N SER A 3 -44.96 1.36 -10.58
CA SER A 3 -44.34 0.45 -9.63
C SER A 3 -43.78 -0.77 -10.39
N ASP A 4 -42.98 -1.60 -9.72
CA ASP A 4 -42.68 -3.01 -10.09
C ASP A 4 -41.29 -3.32 -10.68
N ILE A 5 -40.18 -2.80 -10.10
CA ILE A 5 -38.85 -3.48 -10.18
C ILE A 5 -38.14 -3.56 -8.80
N GLU A 6 -38.80 -3.14 -7.72
CA GLU A 6 -38.30 -3.29 -6.36
C GLU A 6 -38.63 -4.70 -5.82
N ASP A 7 -37.80 -5.70 -6.12
CA ASP A 7 -37.42 -6.66 -5.06
C ASP A 7 -36.29 -7.64 -5.43
N ASN A 8 -35.89 -7.76 -6.70
CA ASN A 8 -34.79 -8.66 -7.10
C ASN A 8 -33.60 -7.94 -7.78
N SER A 9 -33.64 -6.61 -7.81
CA SER A 9 -32.63 -5.72 -8.40
C SER A 9 -31.67 -5.11 -7.36
N LYS A 10 -31.93 -5.30 -6.05
CA LYS A 10 -31.22 -4.67 -4.92
C LYS A 10 -29.81 -5.23 -4.62
N PHE A 11 -29.38 -6.27 -5.32
CA PHE A 11 -28.08 -6.91 -5.09
C PHE A 11 -27.04 -6.62 -6.18
N PHE A 12 -27.40 -5.87 -7.22
CA PHE A 12 -26.51 -5.60 -8.35
C PHE A 12 -26.29 -4.09 -8.53
N PHE A 13 -25.02 -3.68 -8.51
CA PHE A 13 -24.60 -2.29 -8.54
C PHE A 13 -23.81 -2.00 -9.81
N LYS A 14 -23.93 -0.77 -10.33
CA LYS A 14 -23.04 -0.26 -11.37
C LYS A 14 -21.68 0.08 -10.75
N ILE A 15 -20.64 0.11 -11.59
CA ILE A 15 -19.29 0.44 -11.12
C ILE A 15 -19.21 1.81 -10.41
N GLY A 16 -19.98 2.80 -10.86
CA GLY A 16 -20.03 4.12 -10.22
C GLY A 16 -20.76 4.11 -8.86
N GLU A 17 -21.66 3.15 -8.62
CA GLU A 17 -22.29 2.97 -7.31
C GLU A 17 -21.32 2.26 -6.36
N ILE A 18 -20.62 1.23 -6.85
CA ILE A 18 -19.56 0.56 -6.10
C ILE A 18 -18.45 1.53 -5.72
N GLU A 19 -18.02 2.41 -6.62
CA GLU A 19 -17.03 3.46 -6.34
C GLU A 19 -17.49 4.38 -5.21
N LYS A 20 -18.77 4.80 -5.21
CA LYS A 20 -19.34 5.61 -4.12
C LYS A 20 -19.42 4.86 -2.79
N ILE A 21 -19.74 3.56 -2.82
CA ILE A 21 -19.88 2.73 -1.62
C ILE A 21 -18.51 2.40 -1.01
N THR A 22 -17.55 1.99 -1.84
CA THR A 22 -16.25 1.48 -1.39
C THR A 22 -15.19 2.58 -1.27
N GLY A 23 -15.41 3.75 -1.89
CA GLY A 23 -14.41 4.80 -2.02
C GLY A 23 -13.22 4.43 -2.94
N VAL A 24 -13.26 3.25 -3.58
CA VAL A 24 -12.20 2.80 -4.47
C VAL A 24 -12.48 3.31 -5.88
N PRO A 25 -11.52 3.99 -6.55
CA PRO A 25 -11.71 4.49 -7.90
C PRO A 25 -12.11 3.40 -8.89
N ALA A 26 -13.05 3.71 -9.79
CA ALA A 26 -13.56 2.76 -10.79
C ALA A 26 -12.43 2.12 -11.63
N ASN A 27 -11.37 2.86 -11.93
CA ASN A 27 -10.21 2.34 -12.67
C ASN A 27 -9.48 1.21 -11.91
N LYS A 28 -9.33 1.32 -10.59
CA LYS A 28 -8.75 0.25 -9.76
C LYS A 28 -9.67 -0.96 -9.71
N ILE A 29 -10.98 -0.74 -9.54
CA ILE A 29 -11.97 -1.83 -9.53
C ILE A 29 -11.94 -2.59 -10.87
N ARG A 30 -11.90 -1.90 -12.02
CA ARG A 30 -11.77 -2.56 -13.34
C ARG A 30 -10.50 -3.40 -13.43
N TYR A 31 -9.37 -2.84 -13.00
CA TYR A 31 -8.11 -3.59 -13.00
C TYR A 31 -8.21 -4.84 -12.10
N TRP A 32 -8.76 -4.71 -10.90
CA TRP A 32 -8.96 -5.83 -9.97
C TRP A 32 -9.92 -6.87 -10.51
N THR A 33 -10.99 -6.49 -11.22
CA THR A 33 -11.90 -7.47 -11.84
C THR A 33 -11.23 -8.32 -12.90
N LYS A 34 -10.19 -7.82 -13.57
CA LYS A 34 -9.41 -8.62 -14.52
C LYS A 34 -8.38 -9.50 -13.81
N LYS A 35 -7.87 -9.04 -12.67
CA LYS A 35 -6.77 -9.68 -11.93
C LYS A 35 -7.24 -10.78 -10.98
N TYR A 36 -8.39 -10.60 -10.35
CA TYR A 36 -8.90 -11.49 -9.30
C TYR A 36 -10.18 -12.18 -9.77
N GLU A 37 -10.11 -13.49 -9.93
CA GLU A 37 -11.21 -14.31 -10.43
C GLU A 37 -12.42 -14.29 -9.48
N GLU A 38 -12.18 -14.25 -8.16
CA GLU A 38 -13.22 -14.10 -7.14
C GLU A 38 -14.04 -12.82 -7.32
N LEU A 39 -13.41 -11.72 -7.73
CA LEU A 39 -14.14 -10.49 -8.03
C LEU A 39 -14.85 -10.58 -9.39
N ASN A 40 -14.22 -11.21 -10.38
CA ASN A 40 -14.82 -11.37 -11.71
C ASN A 40 -16.07 -12.27 -11.69
N SER A 41 -16.08 -13.32 -10.88
CA SER A 41 -17.18 -14.28 -10.78
C SER A 41 -18.47 -13.64 -10.23
N THR A 42 -18.33 -12.57 -9.44
CA THR A 42 -19.46 -11.78 -8.94
C THR A 42 -20.11 -10.86 -9.99
N LEU A 43 -19.53 -10.78 -11.20
CA LEU A 43 -20.05 -9.92 -12.27
C LEU A 43 -21.17 -10.59 -13.06
N ARG A 44 -22.23 -9.82 -13.31
CA ARG A 44 -23.35 -10.22 -14.18
C ARG A 44 -23.45 -9.31 -15.39
N LYS A 45 -23.76 -9.88 -16.56
CA LYS A 45 -24.08 -9.08 -17.77
C LYS A 45 -25.42 -8.36 -17.55
N ASN A 46 -25.47 -7.07 -17.83
CA ASN A 46 -26.74 -6.35 -17.86
C ASN A 46 -27.61 -6.85 -19.03
N SER A 47 -28.93 -6.75 -18.89
CA SER A 47 -29.92 -7.12 -19.92
C SER A 47 -29.66 -6.45 -21.28
N LYS A 48 -29.05 -5.26 -21.30
CA LYS A 48 -28.65 -4.52 -22.52
C LYS A 48 -27.23 -4.82 -23.04
N GLY A 49 -26.54 -5.82 -22.48
CA GLY A 49 -25.28 -6.39 -23.00
C GLY A 49 -24.01 -5.54 -22.83
N ALA A 50 -24.08 -4.21 -22.77
CA ALA A 50 -22.90 -3.35 -22.83
C ALA A 50 -22.16 -3.15 -21.48
N HIS A 51 -22.85 -3.27 -20.35
CA HIS A 51 -22.27 -3.00 -19.03
C HIS A 51 -22.38 -4.21 -18.10
N LYS A 52 -21.36 -4.44 -17.28
CA LYS A 52 -21.38 -5.43 -16.20
C LYS A 52 -21.89 -4.80 -14.91
N LEU A 53 -22.64 -5.58 -14.14
CA LEU A 53 -23.11 -5.24 -12.80
C LEU A 53 -22.35 -6.06 -11.77
N TYR A 54 -22.09 -5.45 -10.63
CA TYR A 54 -21.36 -6.03 -9.50
C TYR A 54 -22.37 -6.54 -8.48
N HIS A 55 -22.26 -7.79 -8.07
CA HIS A 55 -23.08 -8.28 -6.97
C HIS A 55 -22.70 -7.59 -5.64
N LYS A 56 -23.59 -7.61 -4.64
CA LYS A 56 -23.33 -7.07 -3.31
C LYS A 56 -22.05 -7.66 -2.69
N SER A 57 -21.77 -8.94 -2.94
CA SER A 57 -20.53 -9.61 -2.48
C SER A 57 -19.26 -9.00 -3.08
N SER A 58 -19.33 -8.35 -4.24
CA SER A 58 -18.18 -7.64 -4.81
C SER A 58 -17.68 -6.52 -3.89
N ILE A 59 -18.56 -5.89 -3.10
CA ILE A 59 -18.20 -4.79 -2.18
C ILE A 59 -17.21 -5.30 -1.14
N GLU A 60 -17.52 -6.43 -0.51
CA GLU A 60 -16.67 -7.02 0.52
C GLU A 60 -15.30 -7.42 -0.05
N ILE A 61 -15.28 -8.08 -1.21
CA ILE A 61 -14.05 -8.48 -1.89
C ILE A 61 -13.19 -7.24 -2.23
N ILE A 62 -13.79 -6.17 -2.74
CA ILE A 62 -13.08 -4.92 -3.07
C ILE A 62 -12.47 -4.28 -1.83
N LEU A 63 -13.21 -4.25 -0.71
CA LEU A 63 -12.71 -3.69 0.56
C LEU A 63 -11.55 -4.50 1.10
N GLN A 64 -11.65 -5.84 1.07
CA GLN A 64 -10.57 -6.73 1.48
C GLN A 64 -9.32 -6.50 0.62
N ILE A 65 -9.45 -6.50 -0.71
CA ILE A 65 -8.32 -6.23 -1.62
C ILE A 65 -7.67 -4.88 -1.31
N ASN A 66 -8.47 -3.83 -1.08
CA ASN A 66 -7.96 -2.51 -0.76
C ASN A 66 -7.18 -2.50 0.56
N GLN A 67 -7.72 -3.15 1.60
CA GLN A 67 -7.05 -3.27 2.89
C GLN A 67 -5.72 -4.01 2.76
N TYR A 68 -5.71 -5.18 2.13
CA TYR A 68 -4.50 -5.99 1.95
C TYR A 68 -3.40 -5.23 1.18
N LEU A 69 -3.77 -4.51 0.11
CA LEU A 69 -2.79 -3.75 -0.66
C LEU A 69 -2.23 -2.57 0.13
N ASN A 70 -3.05 -1.90 0.93
CA ASN A 70 -2.60 -0.80 1.78
C ASN A 70 -1.65 -1.33 2.86
N GLU A 71 -2.01 -2.40 3.56
CA GLU A 71 -1.17 -3.04 4.58
C GLU A 71 0.17 -3.51 3.99
N ALA A 72 0.16 -4.19 2.85
CA ALA A 72 1.37 -4.63 2.17
C ALA A 72 2.27 -3.45 1.76
N SER A 73 1.68 -2.36 1.26
CA SER A 73 2.44 -1.15 0.90
C SER A 73 3.08 -0.48 2.12
N MET A 74 2.35 -0.43 3.24
CA MET A 74 2.85 0.11 4.50
C MET A 74 4.02 -0.72 5.02
N GLN A 75 3.92 -2.05 4.98
CA GLN A 75 5.02 -2.95 5.38
C GLN A 75 6.28 -2.71 4.54
N ILE A 76 6.16 -2.60 3.21
CA ILE A 76 7.29 -2.32 2.32
C ILE A 76 7.91 -0.96 2.63
N ASN A 77 7.08 0.06 2.85
CA ASN A 77 7.55 1.41 3.18
C ASN A 77 8.29 1.42 4.53
N ASN A 78 7.76 0.72 5.53
CA ASN A 78 8.38 0.57 6.84
C ASN A 78 9.73 -0.16 6.75
N GLN A 79 9.81 -1.25 5.99
CA GLN A 79 11.07 -1.97 5.76
C GLN A 79 12.12 -1.06 5.10
N ARG A 80 11.73 -0.30 4.07
CA ARG A 80 12.63 0.66 3.40
C ARG A 80 13.09 1.77 4.34
N LEU A 81 12.21 2.28 5.19
CA LEU A 81 12.54 3.29 6.20
C LEU A 81 13.55 2.73 7.21
N ASN A 82 13.31 1.52 7.73
CA ASN A 82 14.19 0.85 8.68
C ASN A 82 15.59 0.59 8.08
N GLN A 83 15.67 0.20 6.81
CA GLN A 83 16.95 0.05 6.11
C GLN A 83 17.70 1.39 5.98
N LYS A 84 17.00 2.47 5.62
CA LYS A 84 17.61 3.81 5.54
C LYS A 84 18.12 4.27 6.90
N LEU A 85 17.34 4.04 7.97
CA LEU A 85 17.74 4.37 9.33
C LEU A 85 18.97 3.55 9.75
N SER A 86 18.96 2.23 9.56
CA SER A 86 20.10 1.35 9.84
C SER A 86 21.38 1.82 9.14
N ASN A 87 21.29 2.18 7.85
CA ASN A 87 22.43 2.71 7.09
C ASN A 87 22.92 4.06 7.63
N LYS A 88 22.01 4.93 8.11
CA LYS A 88 22.39 6.19 8.75
C LYS A 88 23.11 5.96 10.07
N PHE A 89 22.65 5.01 10.89
CA PHE A 89 23.31 4.65 12.14
C PHE A 89 24.71 4.09 11.91
N LYS A 90 24.89 3.18 10.94
CA LYS A 90 26.22 2.66 10.57
C LYS A 90 27.19 3.77 10.15
N LYS A 91 26.75 4.69 9.29
CA LYS A 91 27.57 5.85 8.90
C LYS A 91 27.99 6.73 10.09
N ASN A 92 27.10 6.92 11.05
CA ASN A 92 27.41 7.67 12.26
C ASN A 92 28.40 6.92 13.15
N GLU A 93 28.25 5.61 13.28
CA GLU A 93 29.17 4.75 14.03
C GLU A 93 30.58 4.78 13.42
N ASP A 94 30.68 4.68 12.09
CA ASP A 94 31.94 4.83 11.36
C ASP A 94 32.56 6.21 11.56
N ALA A 95 31.76 7.28 11.52
CA ALA A 95 32.23 8.64 11.77
C ALA A 95 32.75 8.81 13.21
N ILE A 96 32.05 8.28 14.20
CA ILE A 96 32.48 8.31 15.61
C ILE A 96 33.78 7.54 15.78
N SER A 97 33.88 6.32 15.22
CA SER A 97 35.10 5.51 15.26
C SER A 97 36.29 6.24 14.66
N ASN A 98 36.08 6.91 13.53
CA ASN A 98 37.12 7.73 12.90
C ASN A 98 37.54 8.92 13.76
N LEU A 99 36.59 9.62 14.38
CA LEU A 99 36.89 10.74 15.29
C LEU A 99 37.69 10.29 16.52
N VAL A 100 37.35 9.12 17.10
CA VAL A 100 38.12 8.53 18.21
C VAL A 100 39.56 8.26 17.78
N LYS A 101 39.78 7.63 16.63
CA LYS A 101 41.13 7.38 16.09
C LYS A 101 41.93 8.66 15.86
N VAL A 102 41.28 9.71 15.35
CA VAL A 102 41.92 11.02 15.14
C VAL A 102 42.34 11.62 16.49
N LYS A 103 41.46 11.57 17.50
CA LYS A 103 41.75 12.04 18.85
C LYS A 103 42.96 11.31 19.44
N GLU A 104 42.99 9.98 19.40
CA GLU A 104 44.08 9.16 19.93
C GLU A 104 45.43 9.52 19.28
N ARG A 105 45.45 9.74 17.96
CA ARG A 105 46.65 10.18 17.23
C ARG A 105 47.15 11.54 17.71
N LEU A 106 46.24 12.50 17.86
CA LEU A 106 46.59 13.86 18.30
C LEU A 106 47.13 13.85 19.74
N GLU A 107 46.52 13.08 20.64
CA GLU A 107 47.01 12.89 22.01
C GLU A 107 48.43 12.29 22.03
N GLY A 108 48.70 11.31 21.15
CA GLY A 108 50.04 10.76 20.96
C GLY A 108 51.08 11.82 20.56
N ILE A 109 50.75 12.66 19.57
CA ILE A 109 51.63 13.75 19.11
C ILE A 109 51.90 14.76 20.22
N ILE A 110 50.84 15.18 20.94
CA ILE A 110 50.97 16.15 22.04
C ILE A 110 51.85 15.59 23.16
N ASN A 111 51.70 14.31 23.51
CA ASN A 111 52.51 13.68 24.55
C ASN A 111 53.99 13.56 24.16
N ILE A 112 54.30 13.36 22.88
CA ILE A 112 55.68 13.40 22.37
C ILE A 112 56.24 14.81 22.52
N ALA A 113 55.50 15.82 22.06
CA ALA A 113 55.91 17.22 22.10
C ALA A 113 56.06 17.78 23.53
N ARG A 114 55.44 17.17 24.54
CA ARG A 114 55.58 17.54 25.97
C ARG A 114 56.76 16.87 26.67
N LYS A 115 57.35 15.81 26.09
CA LYS A 115 58.47 15.04 26.67
C LYS A 115 59.84 15.43 26.10
N SER A 116 59.87 16.16 25.00
CA SER A 116 61.05 16.82 24.40
C SER A 116 61.24 18.21 24.96
#